data_AF-A0AAV6ARC7-F1
#
_entry.id   AF-A0AAV6ARC7-F1
#
_cell.length_a   1.000
_cell.length_b   1.000
_cell.length_c   1.000
_cell.angle_alpha   90.00
_cell.angle_beta   90.00
_cell.angle_gamma   90.00
#
_symmetry.space_group_name_H-M   'P 1'
#
loop_
_entity.id
_entity.type
_entity.pdbx_description
1 polymer ?
#
loop_
_entity_poly.entity_id
_entity_poly.type
_entity_poly.pdbx_seq_one_letter_code
_entity_poly.pdbx_strand_id
1 'polypeptide(L)' 'MREGAVFRRVHADHMVEKARVLSVGPGPMGIPHVRFAVSFERARFAFFEDGPRVLALSSFTEFYQEPVLEKGVAA' A
#
# COMPACT_ATOMS: atom_id res chain seq x y z
N MET A 1 -0.12 10.35 -6.07
CA MET A 1 -0.17 9.58 -4.81
C MET A 1 -0.47 10.52 -3.66
N ARG A 2 -1.33 10.14 -2.71
CA ARG A 2 -1.70 10.98 -1.55
C ARG A 2 -1.96 10.13 -0.32
N GLU A 3 -1.90 10.75 0.85
CA GLU A 3 -2.32 10.13 2.12
C GLU A 3 -3.77 9.61 2.05
N GLY A 4 -4.01 8.46 2.68
CA GLY A 4 -5.29 7.74 2.66
C GLY A 4 -5.58 6.96 1.37
N ALA A 5 -4.80 7.15 0.30
CA ALA A 5 -4.97 6.34 -0.90
C ALA A 5 -4.64 4.87 -0.63
N VAL A 6 -5.42 3.96 -1.22
CA VAL A 6 -5.16 2.52 -1.14
C VAL A 6 -4.87 1.99 -2.54
N PHE A 7 -3.86 1.15 -2.61
CA PHE A 7 -3.46 0.46 -3.83
C PHE A 7 -3.42 -1.04 -3.58
N ARG A 8 -3.61 -1.83 -4.63
CA ARG A 8 -3.44 -3.28 -4.55
C ARG A 8 -2.33 -3.78 -5.47
N ARG A 9 -1.75 -4.90 -5.08
CA ARG A 9 -0.86 -5.73 -5.87
C ARG A 9 -1.32 -7.17 -5.77
N VAL A 10 -1.49 -7.83 -6.91
CA VAL A 10 -1.88 -9.23 -6.97
C VAL A 10 -0.66 -10.06 -7.36
N HIS A 11 -0.32 -11.05 -6.54
CA HIS A 11 0.77 -11.98 -6.79
C HIS A 11 0.32 -13.18 -7.61
N ALA A 12 1.30 -13.92 -8.17
CA ALA A 12 1.04 -15.10 -8.99
C ALA A 12 0.31 -16.23 -8.24
N ASP A 13 0.41 -16.27 -6.91
CA ASP A 13 -0.26 -17.23 -6.03
C ASP A 13 -1.66 -16.77 -5.58
N HIS A 14 -2.20 -15.72 -6.21
CA HIS A 14 -3.45 -15.05 -5.89
C HIS A 14 -3.50 -14.37 -4.51
N MET A 15 -2.35 -14.16 -3.86
CA MET A 15 -2.28 -13.28 -2.69
C MET A 15 -2.48 -11.82 -3.12
N VAL A 16 -3.40 -11.12 -2.46
CA VAL A 16 -3.65 -9.69 -2.68
C VAL A 16 -3.00 -8.92 -1.54
N GLU A 17 -2.05 -8.06 -1.89
CA GLU A 17 -1.52 -7.03 -1.00
C GLU A 17 -2.33 -5.75 -1.19
N LYS A 18 -2.77 -5.13 -0.09
CA LYS A 18 -3.37 -3.79 -0.09
C LYS A 18 -2.46 -2.86 0.70
N ALA A 19 -1.93 -1.83 0.04
CA ALA A 19 -1.10 -0.80 0.64
C ALA A 19 -1.91 0.49 0.84
N ARG A 20 -2.11 0.90 2.09
CA ARG A 20 -2.69 2.20 2.46
C ARG A 20 -1.58 3.20 2.74
N VAL A 21 -1.58 4.29 1.98
CA VAL A 21 -0.63 5.39 2.15
C VAL A 21 -0.91 6.13 3.45
N LEU A 22 0.07 6.16 4.34
CA LEU A 22 0.02 6.88 5.62
C LEU A 22 0.63 8.28 5.49
N SER A 23 1.70 8.43 4.71
CA SER A 23 2.25 9.74 4.39
C SER A 23 3.19 9.67 3.19
N VAL A 24 3.40 10.81 2.53
CA VAL A 24 4.39 10.99 1.47
C VAL A 24 5.22 12.21 1.82
N GLY A 25 6.55 12.09 1.78
CA GLY A 25 7.42 13.19 2.17
C GLY A 25 8.86 13.04 1.66
N PRO A 26 9.68 14.08 1.84
CA PRO A 26 11.10 14.00 1.50
C PRO A 26 11.81 13.01 2.43
N GLY A 27 12.66 12.17 1.86
CA GLY A 27 13.56 11.29 2.59
C GLY A 27 15.02 11.73 2.49
N PRO A 28 15.96 10.86 2.89
CA PRO A 28 17.38 11.12 2.79
C PRO A 28 17.78 11.51 1.36
N MET A 29 18.66 12.51 1.25
CA MET A 29 19.15 13.02 -0.04
C MET A 29 18.05 13.57 -0.98
N GLY A 30 16.88 13.94 -0.42
CA GLY A 30 15.79 14.52 -1.21
C GLY A 30 14.96 13.49 -1.99
N ILE A 31 15.21 12.19 -1.82
CA ILE A 31 14.44 11.13 -2.47
C ILE A 31 13.05 11.08 -1.82
N PRO A 32 11.94 11.26 -2.57
CA PRO A 32 10.61 11.16 -2.00
C PRO A 32 10.34 9.74 -1.50
N HIS A 33 9.80 9.61 -0.30
CA HIS A 33 9.44 8.34 0.32
C HIS A 33 7.96 8.29 0.67
N VAL A 34 7.45 7.08 0.72
CA VAL A 34 6.09 6.73 1.11
C VAL A 34 6.17 5.89 2.37
N ARG A 35 5.45 6.31 3.42
CA ARG A 35 5.10 5.45 4.54
C ARG A 35 3.72 4.86 4.30
N PHE A 36 3.57 3.55 4.48
CA PHE A 36 2.31 2.84 4.21
C PHE A 36 2.10 1.68 5.17
N ALA A 37 0.83 1.35 5.44
CA ALA A 37 0.44 0.09 6.06
C ALA A 37 0.09 -0.90 4.95
N VAL A 38 0.44 -2.17 5.12
CA VAL A 38 0.08 -3.23 4.17
C VAL A 38 -0.80 -4.26 4.85
N SER A 39 -1.79 -4.78 4.12
CA SER A 39 -2.56 -5.94 4.55
C SER A 39 -2.57 -6.99 3.45
N PHE A 40 -2.67 -8.24 3.85
CA PHE A 40 -2.63 -9.38 2.95
C PHE A 40 -3.97 -10.12 3.00
N GLU A 41 -4.50 -10.46 1.83
CA GLU A 41 -5.71 -11.23 1.69
C GLU A 41 -5.43 -12.42 0.77
N ARG A 42 -5.72 -13.63 1.24
CA ARG A 42 -5.66 -14.85 0.44
C ARG A 42 -6.98 -15.60 0.60
N ALA A 43 -7.54 -16.12 -0.49
CA ALA A 43 -8.88 -16.72 -0.54
C ALA A 43 -9.20 -17.81 0.50
N ARG A 44 -8.21 -18.34 1.22
CA ARG A 44 -8.37 -19.38 2.25
C ARG A 44 -7.71 -19.06 3.60
N PHE A 45 -7.02 -17.92 3.75
CA PHE A 45 -6.23 -17.63 4.95
C PHE A 45 -6.37 -16.21 5.45
N ALA A 46 -6.12 -16.06 6.75
CA ALA A 46 -6.34 -14.89 7.59
C ALA A 46 -5.84 -13.57 6.99
N PHE A 47 -6.64 -12.52 7.21
CA PHE A 47 -6.19 -11.14 7.07
C PHE A 47 -5.14 -10.87 8.14
N PHE A 48 -3.96 -10.41 7.73
CA PHE A 48 -2.98 -9.87 8.65
C PHE A 48 -2.48 -8.52 8.16
N GLU A 49 -2.38 -7.58 9.09
CA GLU A 49 -1.78 -6.27 8.86
C GLU A 49 -0.29 -6.35 9.18
N ASP A 50 0.53 -5.77 8.31
CA ASP A 50 1.95 -5.57 8.53
C ASP A 50 2.33 -4.10 8.24
N GLY A 51 3.31 -3.61 8.99
CA GLY A 51 3.83 -2.26 8.88
C GLY A 51 3.66 -1.42 10.15
N PRO A 52 4.01 -0.13 10.07
CA PRO A 52 4.24 0.65 8.86
C PRO A 52 5.57 0.34 8.14
N ARG A 53 5.51 0.24 6.80
CA ARG A 53 6.66 0.09 5.89
C ARG A 53 7.00 1.42 5.24
N VAL A 54 8.22 1.53 4.72
CA VAL A 54 8.71 2.72 3.98
C VAL A 54 9.38 2.28 2.69
N LEU A 55 9.04 2.94 1.57
CA LEU A 55 9.69 2.77 0.27
C LEU A 55 9.97 4.13 -0.37
N ALA A 56 10.95 4.19 -1.28
CA ALA A 56 11.04 5.30 -2.21
C ALA A 56 9.74 5.38 -3.05
N LEU A 57 9.31 6.59 -3.38
CA LEU A 57 8.08 6.83 -4.14
C LEU A 57 8.09 6.09 -5.48
N SER A 58 9.23 6.08 -6.18
CA SER A 58 9.41 5.33 -7.44
C SER A 58 9.14 3.84 -7.26
N SER A 59 9.80 3.21 -6.28
CA SER A 59 9.61 1.78 -5.98
C SER A 59 8.18 1.48 -5.56
N PHE A 60 7.54 2.36 -4.79
CA PHE A 60 6.13 2.19 -4.44
C PHE A 60 5.26 2.17 -5.70
N THR A 61 5.44 3.12 -6.62
CA THR A 61 4.65 3.20 -7.86
C THR A 61 4.92 2.05 -8.83
N GLU A 62 6.08 1.39 -8.74
CA GLU A 62 6.37 0.16 -9.51
C GLU A 62 5.60 -1.04 -8.97
N PHE A 63 5.51 -1.19 -7.64
CA PHE A 63 4.84 -2.34 -7.02
C PHE A 63 3.32 -2.19 -6.94
N TYR A 64 2.82 -0.96 -6.75
CA TYR A 64 1.43 -0.67 -6.44
C TYR A 64 0.80 0.25 -7.48
N GLN A 65 0.50 -0.32 -8.64
CA GLN A 65 -0.03 0.41 -9.80
C GLN A 65 -1.55 0.54 -9.81
N GLU A 66 -2.25 -0.36 -9.11
CA GLU A 66 -3.70 -0.44 -9.17
C GLU A 66 -4.36 0.25 -7.97
N PRO A 67 -5.02 1.42 -8.16
CA PRO A 67 -5.74 2.09 -7.10
C PRO A 67 -7.02 1.32 -6.74
N VAL A 68 -7.34 1.29 -5.45
CA VAL A 68 -8.57 0.70 -4.94
C VAL A 68 -9.46 1.81 -4.40
N LEU A 69 -10.71 1.85 -4.87
CA LEU A 69 -11.75 2.60 -4.20
C LEU A 69 -12.15 1.81 -2.96
N GLU A 70 -11.56 2.12 -1.80
CA GLU A 70 -12.18 1.71 -0.55
C GLU A 70 -13.55 2.39 -0.49
N LYS A 71 -14.61 1.60 -0.60
CA LYS A 71 -15.94 2.07 -0.23
C LYS A 71 -15.85 2.42 1.24
N GLY A 72 -15.98 3.71 1.56
CA GLY A 72 -15.99 4.18 2.93
C GLY A 72 -16.94 3.32 3.75
N VAL A 73 -16.47 2.85 4.90
CA VAL A 73 -17.38 2.45 5.98
C VAL A 73 -18.25 3.68 6.22
N ALA A 74 -19.52 3.58 5.83
CA ALA A 74 -20.51 4.59 6.19
C ALA A 74 -20.58 4.63 7.73
N ALA A 75 -20.64 5.87 8.22
CA ALA A 75 -20.70 6.34 9.60
C ALA A 75 -21.24 5.36 10.66
#